data_AF-A0A819FIR0-F1
#
_entry.id   AF-A0A819FIR0-F1
#
_cell.length_a   1.000
_cell.length_b   1.000
_cell.length_c   1.000
_cell.angle_alpha   90.00
_cell.angle_beta   90.00
_cell.angle_gamma   90.00
#
_symmetry.space_group_name_H-M   'P 1'
#
loop_
_entity.id
_entity.type
_entity.pdbx_description
1 polymer ?
#
loop_
_entity_poly.entity_id
_entity_poly.type
_entity_poly.pdbx_seq_one_letter_code
_entity_poly.pdbx_strand_id
1 'polypeptide(L)'
;MTTATQVTICVKCKKTKSIVTCKGCSKDFCLDHINEHYNELSEQLGKTEDQFNAFKIEIDEQKVKPQKHELIKQVDTWERESIEKIRQVSNELRHELSSRVITFVTNLDSNLKQLTERLIHCRKENDFAEPDIQFFNEELKRLKDILNNSPDLKVEYDSTSFINKIRLTKKAPLLRSVNLNTHTKWIQNGVTVAGGNGEGNGINQIYYPNGLYVDDDQTLYIADNSNYRIVEWKCDARIGRIVAGGNGEGNRSDQLKALADVISDKERDSLIISDYGNKRVVQWPHQNGTNGEAIISNVGCCGLSMNDEGFLYVADYDKHEVRRYRIGESKGTVVAGGNEPGNRLDQLSNPTYIFVDRDHSIYISDYGNHRVMKWMEGAKQGIIVAGGQGQGNSLTQLSNPWGIIVDQSGTVYVADYGNHRIMRWSLEASKGSVMVGGNGQGSQANQLSFPCSLSFDGEGNLYVSDNGNHRVQKFNIDQS
;
A
#
# COMPACT_ATOMS: atom_id res chain seq x y z
N MET A 1 -95.30 -0.02 -34.20
CA MET A 1 -94.03 -0.63 -33.78
C MET A 1 -94.23 -2.12 -33.74
N THR A 2 -93.76 -2.83 -34.77
CA THR A 2 -93.83 -4.28 -34.90
C THR A 2 -92.88 -4.94 -33.90
N THR A 3 -93.44 -5.66 -32.92
CA THR A 3 -92.72 -6.55 -32.01
C THR A 3 -92.24 -7.77 -32.80
N ALA A 4 -90.95 -7.81 -33.13
CA ALA A 4 -90.31 -9.00 -33.65
C ALA A 4 -90.25 -10.05 -32.54
N THR A 5 -91.07 -11.09 -32.63
CA THR A 5 -90.94 -12.30 -31.82
C THR A 5 -89.61 -12.96 -32.13
N GLN A 6 -88.62 -12.78 -31.26
CA GLN A 6 -87.33 -13.44 -31.36
C GLN A 6 -87.54 -14.94 -31.18
N VAL A 7 -87.42 -15.67 -32.28
CA VAL A 7 -87.56 -17.13 -32.28
C VAL A 7 -86.28 -17.71 -31.67
N THR A 8 -86.38 -18.28 -30.47
CA THR A 8 -85.27 -18.98 -29.83
C THR A 8 -84.91 -20.24 -30.63
N ILE A 9 -83.64 -20.35 -31.03
CA ILE A 9 -83.12 -21.44 -31.86
C ILE A 9 -81.99 -22.15 -31.14
N CYS A 10 -81.93 -23.48 -31.27
CA CYS A 10 -80.80 -24.25 -30.77
C CYS A 10 -79.50 -23.83 -31.46
N VAL A 11 -78.46 -23.55 -30.67
CA VAL A 11 -77.17 -23.08 -31.16
C VAL A 11 -76.50 -24.10 -32.10
N LYS A 12 -76.63 -25.41 -31.85
CA LYS A 12 -76.08 -26.49 -32.69
C LYS A 12 -76.91 -26.78 -33.94
N CYS A 13 -78.20 -27.14 -33.81
CA CYS A 13 -79.00 -27.63 -34.96
C CYS A 13 -79.97 -26.61 -35.59
N LYS A 14 -80.05 -25.38 -35.06
CA LYS A 14 -80.90 -24.28 -35.55
C LYS A 14 -82.42 -24.57 -35.56
N LYS A 15 -82.87 -25.63 -34.89
CA LYS A 15 -84.30 -25.95 -34.69
C LYS A 15 -84.89 -25.11 -33.54
N THR A 16 -86.21 -24.91 -33.53
CA THR A 16 -86.95 -24.02 -32.61
C THR A 16 -87.81 -24.76 -31.58
N LYS A 17 -87.82 -26.10 -31.62
CA LYS A 17 -88.69 -26.94 -30.80
C LYS A 17 -87.98 -27.33 -29.50
N SER A 18 -88.67 -27.12 -28.36
CA SER A 18 -88.23 -27.53 -27.01
C SER A 18 -86.83 -27.01 -26.64
N ILE A 19 -86.68 -25.68 -26.66
CA ILE A 19 -85.42 -24.99 -26.38
C ILE A 19 -85.27 -24.72 -24.87
N VAL A 20 -84.06 -24.99 -24.37
CA VAL A 20 -83.63 -24.78 -22.99
C VAL A 20 -82.36 -23.94 -22.99
N THR A 21 -82.34 -22.87 -22.21
CA THR A 21 -81.16 -22.03 -22.01
C THR A 21 -80.25 -22.63 -20.94
N CYS A 22 -78.99 -22.86 -21.25
CA CYS A 22 -78.00 -23.25 -20.25
C CYS A 22 -77.72 -22.07 -19.30
N LYS A 23 -77.93 -22.25 -18.00
CA LYS A 23 -77.67 -21.19 -17.00
C LYS A 23 -76.20 -20.76 -16.90
N GLY A 24 -75.26 -21.64 -17.27
CA GLY A 24 -73.82 -21.37 -17.17
C GLY A 24 -73.31 -20.50 -18.34
N CYS A 25 -73.59 -20.91 -19.58
CA CYS A 25 -73.07 -20.21 -20.76
C CYS A 25 -74.10 -19.29 -21.46
N SER A 26 -75.34 -19.23 -20.94
CA SER A 26 -76.47 -18.46 -21.49
C SER A 26 -76.80 -18.79 -22.96
N LYS A 27 -76.38 -19.96 -23.45
CA LYS A 27 -76.68 -20.44 -24.81
C LYS A 27 -77.92 -21.33 -24.81
N ASP A 28 -78.67 -21.25 -25.89
CA ASP A 28 -79.91 -21.98 -26.11
C ASP A 28 -79.69 -23.30 -26.86
N PHE A 29 -80.22 -24.40 -26.33
CA PHE A 29 -80.07 -25.74 -26.91
C PHE A 29 -81.41 -26.46 -26.96
N CYS A 30 -81.61 -27.38 -27.90
CA CYS A 30 -82.69 -28.35 -27.78
C CYS A 30 -82.32 -29.43 -26.75
N LEU A 31 -83.31 -30.21 -26.31
CA LEU A 31 -83.13 -31.21 -25.24
C LEU A 31 -81.96 -32.19 -25.45
N ASP A 32 -81.73 -32.65 -26.69
CA ASP A 32 -80.61 -33.57 -26.98
C ASP A 32 -79.25 -32.84 -26.89
N HIS A 33 -79.14 -31.65 -27.51
CA HIS A 33 -77.89 -30.90 -27.51
C HIS A 33 -77.53 -30.27 -26.16
N ILE A 34 -78.51 -30.01 -25.28
CA ILE A 34 -78.20 -29.58 -23.90
C ILE A 34 -77.60 -30.74 -23.09
N ASN A 35 -78.06 -31.97 -23.31
CA ASN A 35 -77.47 -33.16 -22.68
C ASN A 35 -76.07 -33.44 -23.23
N GLU A 36 -75.85 -33.33 -24.54
CA GLU A 36 -74.50 -33.38 -25.11
C GLU A 36 -73.60 -32.29 -24.51
N HIS A 37 -74.09 -31.06 -24.39
CA HIS A 37 -73.32 -29.96 -23.80
C HIS A 37 -72.96 -30.23 -22.32
N TYR A 38 -73.88 -30.81 -21.54
CA TYR A 38 -73.59 -31.24 -20.17
C TYR A 38 -72.59 -32.38 -20.10
N ASN A 39 -72.65 -33.35 -21.04
CA ASN A 39 -71.66 -34.42 -21.12
C ASN A 39 -70.27 -33.88 -21.49
N GLU A 40 -70.17 -32.94 -22.43
CA GLU A 40 -68.92 -32.23 -22.77
C GLU A 40 -68.34 -31.50 -21.55
N LEU A 41 -69.19 -30.81 -20.77
CA LEU A 41 -68.78 -30.13 -19.53
C LEU A 41 -68.33 -31.12 -18.46
N SER A 42 -69.01 -32.26 -18.31
CA SER A 42 -68.65 -33.31 -17.37
C SER A 42 -67.30 -33.94 -17.73
N GLU A 43 -67.01 -34.14 -19.02
CA GLU A 43 -65.72 -34.64 -19.48
C GLU A 43 -64.60 -33.61 -19.21
N GLN A 44 -64.87 -32.33 -19.43
CA GLN A 44 -63.93 -31.25 -19.10
C GLN A 44 -63.67 -31.15 -17.60
N LEU A 45 -64.69 -31.35 -16.76
CA LEU A 45 -64.53 -31.39 -15.31
C LEU A 45 -63.65 -32.57 -14.89
N GLY A 46 -63.89 -33.77 -15.43
CA GLY A 46 -63.06 -34.95 -15.16
C GLY A 46 -61.59 -34.72 -15.53
N LYS A 47 -61.30 -34.13 -16.70
CA LYS A 47 -59.92 -33.76 -17.09
C LYS A 47 -59.28 -32.77 -16.11
N THR A 48 -60.08 -31.84 -15.58
CA THR A 48 -59.60 -30.86 -14.60
C THR A 48 -59.33 -31.51 -13.25
N GLU A 49 -60.16 -32.46 -12.82
CA GLU A 49 -59.97 -33.24 -11.60
C GLU A 49 -58.72 -34.12 -11.68
N ASP A 50 -58.46 -34.75 -12.83
CA ASP A 50 -57.23 -35.52 -13.07
C ASP A 50 -55.98 -34.64 -12.96
N GLN A 51 -56.01 -33.44 -13.57
CA GLN A 51 -54.93 -32.46 -13.44
C GLN A 51 -54.71 -32.02 -12.00
N PHE A 52 -55.79 -31.77 -11.25
CA PHE A 52 -55.72 -31.39 -9.84
C PHE A 52 -55.09 -32.49 -8.98
N ASN A 53 -55.49 -33.75 -9.19
CA ASN A 53 -54.94 -34.89 -8.47
C ASN A 53 -53.45 -35.12 -8.80
N ALA A 54 -53.07 -34.98 -10.06
CA ALA A 54 -51.66 -35.05 -10.48
C ALA A 54 -50.82 -33.97 -9.80
N PHE A 55 -51.32 -32.72 -9.75
CA PHE A 55 -50.64 -31.62 -9.08
C PHE A 55 -50.49 -31.85 -7.56
N LYS A 56 -51.51 -32.44 -6.92
CA LYS A 56 -51.45 -32.77 -5.49
C LYS A 56 -50.36 -33.82 -5.19
N ILE A 57 -50.22 -34.83 -6.04
CA ILE A 57 -49.14 -35.82 -5.96
C ILE A 57 -47.77 -35.14 -6.10
N GLU A 58 -47.62 -34.23 -7.07
CA GLU A 58 -46.38 -33.49 -7.28
C GLU A 58 -45.98 -32.65 -6.05
N ILE A 59 -46.94 -32.00 -5.39
CA ILE A 59 -46.71 -31.26 -4.13
C ILE A 59 -46.20 -32.21 -3.03
N ASP A 60 -46.84 -33.36 -2.84
CA ASP A 60 -46.47 -34.29 -1.78
C ASP A 60 -45.10 -34.94 -2.06
N GLU A 61 -44.75 -35.19 -3.33
CA GLU A 61 -43.41 -35.63 -3.71
C GLU A 61 -42.33 -34.58 -3.40
N GLN A 62 -42.61 -33.29 -3.64
CA GLN A 62 -41.67 -32.21 -3.31
C GLN A 62 -41.46 -32.06 -1.80
N LYS A 63 -42.47 -32.32 -0.97
CA LYS A 63 -42.32 -32.33 0.50
C LYS A 63 -41.39 -33.45 0.99
N VAL A 64 -41.51 -34.63 0.40
CA VAL A 64 -40.72 -35.81 0.81
C VAL A 64 -39.31 -35.79 0.22
N LYS A 65 -39.12 -35.20 -0.97
CA LYS A 65 -37.83 -35.12 -1.65
C LYS A 65 -37.51 -33.67 -2.10
N PRO A 66 -37.23 -32.75 -1.15
CA PRO A 66 -36.91 -31.36 -1.48
C PRO A 66 -35.73 -31.23 -2.46
N GLN A 67 -34.76 -32.14 -2.37
CA GLN A 67 -33.57 -32.19 -3.24
C GLN A 67 -33.89 -32.39 -4.73
N LYS A 68 -35.11 -32.83 -5.09
CA LYS A 68 -35.55 -32.90 -6.49
C LYS A 68 -36.07 -31.57 -7.02
N HIS A 69 -36.30 -30.59 -6.15
CA HIS A 69 -36.78 -29.28 -6.52
C HIS A 69 -35.77 -28.56 -7.42
N GLU A 70 -36.26 -27.91 -8.46
CA GLU A 70 -35.42 -27.33 -9.51
C GLU A 70 -34.46 -26.26 -8.97
N LEU A 71 -34.93 -25.40 -8.07
CA LEU A 71 -34.07 -24.40 -7.42
C LEU A 71 -32.94 -25.02 -6.60
N ILE A 72 -33.15 -26.18 -5.97
CA ILE A 72 -32.09 -26.85 -5.19
C ILE A 72 -31.06 -27.47 -6.14
N LYS A 73 -31.50 -28.10 -7.23
CA LYS A 73 -30.59 -28.59 -8.28
C LYS A 73 -29.75 -27.46 -8.89
N GLN A 74 -30.32 -26.26 -9.04
CA GLN A 74 -29.58 -25.10 -9.51
C GLN A 74 -28.49 -24.68 -8.52
N VAL A 75 -28.78 -24.69 -7.21
CA VAL A 75 -27.78 -24.45 -6.15
C VAL A 75 -26.69 -25.53 -6.18
N ASP A 76 -27.04 -26.81 -6.24
CA ASP A 76 -26.08 -27.93 -6.29
C ASP A 76 -25.18 -27.87 -7.53
N THR A 77 -25.73 -27.45 -8.67
CA THR A 77 -24.98 -27.28 -9.91
C THR A 77 -23.98 -26.13 -9.77
N TRP A 78 -24.43 -24.99 -9.26
CA TRP A 78 -23.59 -23.83 -9.00
C TRP A 78 -22.47 -24.11 -7.99
N GLU A 79 -22.76 -24.85 -6.91
CA GLU A 79 -21.75 -25.26 -5.91
C GLU A 79 -20.65 -26.10 -6.57
N ARG A 80 -21.04 -27.10 -7.36
CA ARG A 80 -20.11 -27.99 -8.06
C ARG A 80 -19.20 -27.25 -9.04
N GLU A 81 -19.78 -26.36 -9.85
CA GLU A 81 -19.02 -25.54 -10.79
C GLU A 81 -18.06 -24.58 -10.08
N SER A 82 -18.47 -24.03 -8.93
CA SER A 82 -17.63 -23.14 -8.13
C SER A 82 -16.44 -23.87 -7.52
N ILE A 83 -16.66 -25.07 -6.97
CA ILE A 83 -15.58 -25.92 -6.43
C ILE A 83 -14.58 -26.29 -7.52
N GLU A 84 -15.05 -26.64 -8.72
CA GLU A 84 -14.16 -27.05 -9.81
C GLU A 84 -13.29 -25.89 -10.31
N LYS A 85 -13.87 -24.69 -10.43
CA LYS A 85 -13.10 -23.47 -10.75
C LYS A 85 -12.03 -23.17 -9.70
N ILE A 86 -12.34 -23.33 -8.41
CA ILE A 86 -11.36 -23.14 -7.32
C ILE A 86 -10.21 -24.14 -7.44
N ARG A 87 -10.51 -25.42 -7.74
CA ARG A 87 -9.48 -26.46 -7.94
C ARG A 87 -8.58 -26.15 -9.12
N GLN A 88 -9.15 -25.71 -10.24
CA GLN A 88 -8.39 -25.35 -11.42
C GLN A 88 -7.39 -24.22 -11.12
N VAL A 89 -7.87 -23.12 -10.54
CA VAL A 89 -7.02 -21.96 -10.16
C VAL A 89 -5.93 -22.39 -9.16
N SER A 90 -6.27 -23.23 -8.19
CA SER A 90 -5.29 -23.74 -7.22
C SER A 90 -4.19 -24.58 -7.88
N ASN A 91 -4.51 -25.38 -8.90
CA ASN A 91 -3.53 -26.19 -9.61
C ASN A 91 -2.62 -25.35 -10.51
N GLU A 92 -3.17 -24.35 -11.20
CA GLU A 92 -2.39 -23.40 -12.00
C GLU A 92 -1.36 -22.65 -11.14
N LEU A 93 -1.78 -22.16 -9.96
CA LEU A 93 -0.88 -21.49 -9.01
C LEU A 93 0.21 -22.43 -8.45
N ARG A 94 -0.12 -23.69 -8.13
CA ARG A 94 0.90 -24.67 -7.69
C ARG A 94 1.95 -24.90 -8.77
N HIS A 95 1.53 -24.96 -10.03
CA HIS A 95 2.44 -25.13 -11.15
C HIS A 95 3.37 -23.92 -11.32
N GLU A 96 2.80 -22.71 -11.27
CA GLU A 96 3.57 -21.47 -11.36
C GLU A 96 4.58 -21.32 -10.20
N LEU A 97 4.16 -21.59 -8.96
CA LEU A 97 5.03 -21.58 -7.78
C LEU A 97 6.19 -22.56 -7.94
N SER A 98 5.89 -23.79 -8.38
CA SER A 98 6.91 -24.83 -8.56
C SER A 98 7.96 -24.43 -9.61
N SER A 99 7.53 -23.84 -10.74
CA SER A 99 8.43 -23.34 -11.78
C SER A 99 9.37 -22.25 -11.27
N ARG A 100 8.84 -21.30 -10.47
CA ARG A 100 9.64 -20.22 -9.88
C ARG A 100 10.66 -20.73 -8.85
N VAL A 101 10.26 -21.67 -7.99
CA VAL A 101 11.17 -22.31 -7.02
C VAL A 101 12.29 -23.06 -7.74
N ILE A 102 11.97 -23.83 -8.79
CA ILE A 102 12.97 -24.56 -9.59
C ILE A 102 13.96 -23.59 -10.22
N THR A 103 13.48 -22.49 -10.80
CA THR A 103 14.35 -21.46 -11.40
C THR A 103 15.29 -20.84 -10.37
N PHE A 104 14.78 -20.49 -9.19
CA PHE A 104 15.55 -19.95 -8.08
C PHE A 104 16.67 -20.91 -7.62
N VAL A 105 16.33 -22.17 -7.39
CA VAL A 105 17.30 -23.20 -6.98
C VAL A 105 18.34 -23.47 -8.09
N THR A 106 17.93 -23.43 -9.35
CA THR A 106 18.84 -23.61 -10.50
C THR A 106 19.86 -22.47 -10.60
N ASN A 107 19.45 -21.24 -10.34
CA ASN A 107 20.37 -20.10 -10.30
C ASN A 107 21.37 -20.21 -9.13
N LEU A 108 20.91 -20.66 -7.96
CA LEU A 108 21.80 -20.93 -6.82
C LEU A 108 22.83 -22.03 -7.13
N ASP A 109 22.39 -23.11 -7.77
CA ASP A 109 23.26 -24.20 -8.22
C ASP A 109 24.32 -23.70 -9.23
N SER A 110 23.94 -22.83 -10.15
CA SER A 110 24.87 -22.20 -11.10
C SER A 110 25.94 -21.35 -10.38
N ASN A 111 25.54 -20.54 -9.41
CA ASN A 111 26.47 -19.72 -8.63
C ASN A 111 27.44 -20.60 -7.82
N LEU A 112 26.93 -21.68 -7.22
CA LEU A 112 27.75 -22.63 -6.48
C LEU A 112 28.76 -23.35 -7.40
N LYS A 113 28.36 -23.70 -8.63
CA LYS A 113 29.26 -24.27 -9.64
C LYS A 113 30.39 -23.32 -10.01
N GLN A 114 30.09 -22.04 -10.25
CA GLN A 114 31.12 -21.03 -10.55
C GLN A 114 32.09 -20.85 -9.37
N LEU A 115 31.58 -20.82 -8.14
CA LEU A 115 32.43 -20.75 -6.94
C LEU A 115 33.33 -21.98 -6.80
N THR A 116 32.80 -23.16 -7.13
CA THR A 116 33.54 -24.43 -7.14
C THR A 116 34.64 -24.44 -8.19
N GLU A 117 34.37 -23.95 -9.40
CA GLU A 117 35.37 -23.83 -10.47
C GLU A 117 36.52 -22.89 -10.08
N ARG A 118 36.20 -21.74 -9.46
CA ARG A 118 37.21 -20.82 -8.93
C ARG A 118 38.04 -21.45 -7.82
N LEU A 119 37.42 -22.17 -6.90
CA LEU A 119 38.13 -22.90 -5.84
C LEU A 119 39.08 -23.95 -6.42
N ILE A 120 38.64 -24.70 -7.44
CA ILE A 120 39.48 -25.66 -8.15
C ILE A 120 40.65 -24.97 -8.86
N HIS A 121 40.43 -23.81 -9.49
CA HIS A 121 41.47 -23.06 -10.18
C HIS A 121 42.54 -22.52 -9.21
N CYS A 122 42.13 -21.82 -8.14
CA CYS A 122 43.05 -21.34 -7.09
C CYS A 122 43.90 -22.49 -6.51
N ARG A 123 43.27 -23.65 -6.30
CA ARG A 123 43.98 -24.84 -5.78
C ARG A 123 44.95 -25.45 -6.79
N LYS A 124 44.68 -25.35 -8.10
CA LYS A 124 45.59 -25.86 -9.15
C LYS A 124 46.81 -24.96 -9.33
N GLU A 125 46.64 -23.65 -9.25
CA GLU A 125 47.73 -22.68 -9.39
C GLU A 125 48.58 -22.55 -8.11
N ASN A 126 48.15 -23.17 -6.98
CA ASN A 126 48.73 -22.96 -5.64
C ASN A 126 48.79 -21.46 -5.25
N ASP A 127 47.90 -20.65 -5.83
CA ASP A 127 47.81 -19.21 -5.67
C ASP A 127 46.63 -18.89 -4.75
N PHE A 128 46.82 -19.09 -3.45
CA PHE A 128 45.82 -18.79 -2.43
C PHE A 128 46.46 -18.17 -1.19
N ALA A 129 45.87 -17.07 -0.74
CA ALA A 129 46.22 -16.36 0.47
C ALA A 129 45.00 -16.27 1.42
N GLU A 130 45.22 -15.72 2.61
CA GLU A 130 44.17 -15.54 3.61
C GLU A 130 42.93 -14.76 3.09
N PRO A 131 43.07 -13.72 2.24
CA PRO A 131 41.93 -13.04 1.62
C PRO A 131 41.08 -13.92 0.69
N ASP A 132 41.69 -14.89 -0.01
CA ASP A 132 40.95 -15.81 -0.90
C ASP A 132 40.07 -16.75 -0.08
N ILE A 133 40.59 -17.23 1.06
CA ILE A 133 39.84 -18.06 2.00
C ILE A 133 38.68 -17.25 2.61
N GLN A 134 38.91 -15.98 2.96
CA GLN A 134 37.84 -15.08 3.43
C GLN A 134 36.76 -14.89 2.36
N PHE A 135 37.16 -14.62 1.11
CA PHE A 135 36.23 -14.49 -0.02
C PHE A 135 35.35 -15.75 -0.21
N PHE A 136 35.94 -16.95 -0.21
CA PHE A 136 35.17 -18.19 -0.34
C PHE A 136 34.18 -18.40 0.83
N ASN A 137 34.59 -18.05 2.05
CA ASN A 137 33.73 -18.17 3.23
C ASN A 137 32.57 -17.18 3.20
N GLU A 138 32.82 -15.93 2.78
CA GLU A 138 31.80 -14.90 2.63
C GLU A 138 30.79 -15.24 1.54
N GLU A 139 31.25 -15.69 0.37
CA GLU A 139 30.37 -16.11 -0.73
C GLU A 139 29.54 -17.35 -0.36
N LEU A 140 30.12 -18.31 0.36
CA LEU A 140 29.38 -19.47 0.85
C LEU A 140 28.33 -19.07 1.89
N LYS A 141 28.65 -18.11 2.77
CA LYS A 141 27.70 -17.55 3.74
C LYS A 141 26.56 -16.83 3.02
N ARG A 142 26.87 -15.98 2.04
CA ARG A 142 25.90 -15.29 1.19
C ARG A 142 24.97 -16.27 0.47
N LEU A 143 25.49 -17.34 -0.16
CA LEU A 143 24.67 -18.35 -0.83
C LEU A 143 23.78 -19.13 0.15
N LYS A 144 24.28 -19.42 1.36
CA LYS A 144 23.46 -20.01 2.44
C LYS A 144 22.36 -19.08 2.89
N ASP A 145 22.65 -17.79 3.03
CA ASP A 145 21.66 -16.78 3.42
C ASP A 145 20.59 -16.64 2.34
N ILE A 146 20.96 -16.64 1.06
CA ILE A 146 20.00 -16.65 -0.05
C ILE A 146 19.16 -17.93 -0.04
N LEU A 147 19.76 -19.10 0.18
CA LEU A 147 19.02 -20.38 0.26
C LEU A 147 18.01 -20.38 1.44
N ASN A 148 18.43 -19.85 2.58
CA ASN A 148 17.60 -19.76 3.78
C ASN A 148 16.48 -18.70 3.63
N ASN A 149 16.66 -17.73 2.74
CA ASN A 149 15.65 -16.75 2.35
C ASN A 149 14.83 -17.30 1.16
N SER A 150 13.75 -18.01 1.47
CA SER A 150 12.76 -18.55 0.51
C SER A 150 12.38 -17.54 -0.59
N PRO A 151 12.10 -17.97 -1.85
CA PRO A 151 11.77 -17.07 -2.96
C PRO A 151 10.73 -16.03 -2.54
N ASP A 152 10.89 -14.81 -3.05
CA ASP A 152 10.07 -13.64 -2.75
C ASP A 152 8.61 -13.84 -3.20
N LEU A 153 7.88 -14.75 -2.57
CA LEU A 153 6.51 -15.11 -2.90
C LEU A 153 5.71 -15.25 -1.61
N LYS A 154 4.49 -14.70 -1.63
CA LYS A 154 3.47 -14.89 -0.60
C LYS A 154 2.20 -15.40 -1.28
N VAL A 155 1.50 -16.30 -0.59
CA VAL A 155 0.15 -16.72 -0.98
C VAL A 155 -0.83 -15.92 -0.16
N GLU A 156 -1.70 -15.17 -0.82
CA GLU A 156 -2.71 -14.33 -0.18
C GLU A 156 -4.12 -14.81 -0.50
N TYR A 157 -5.04 -14.53 0.43
CA TYR A 157 -6.45 -14.87 0.35
C TYR A 157 -7.28 -13.61 0.55
N ASP A 158 -8.14 -13.31 -0.42
CA ASP A 158 -9.12 -12.23 -0.29
C ASP A 158 -10.36 -12.75 0.45
N SER A 159 -10.57 -12.27 1.69
CA SER A 159 -11.69 -12.65 2.56
C SER A 159 -13.02 -11.95 2.21
N THR A 160 -13.01 -11.02 1.24
CA THR A 160 -14.16 -10.15 0.96
C THR A 160 -15.10 -10.69 -0.13
N SER A 161 -14.76 -11.80 -0.78
CA SER A 161 -15.56 -12.39 -1.85
C SER A 161 -16.00 -13.82 -1.55
N PHE A 162 -17.18 -14.21 -2.03
CA PHE A 162 -17.76 -15.56 -1.84
C PHE A 162 -16.86 -16.69 -2.40
N ILE A 163 -15.99 -16.37 -3.36
CA ILE A 163 -14.94 -17.26 -3.86
C ILE A 163 -13.60 -16.68 -3.44
N ASN A 164 -12.93 -17.28 -2.45
CA ASN A 164 -11.58 -16.90 -2.05
C ASN A 164 -10.67 -16.83 -3.28
N LYS A 165 -10.25 -15.62 -3.67
CA LYS A 165 -9.24 -15.45 -4.72
C LYS A 165 -7.88 -15.73 -4.09
N ILE A 166 -7.26 -16.84 -4.49
CA ILE A 166 -5.88 -17.17 -4.16
C ILE A 166 -4.98 -16.49 -5.19
N ARG A 167 -3.97 -15.77 -4.74
CA ARG A 167 -2.99 -15.14 -5.63
C ARG A 167 -1.57 -15.40 -5.13
N LEU A 168 -0.66 -15.55 -6.09
CA LEU A 168 0.78 -15.47 -5.86
C LEU A 168 1.18 -14.01 -6.02
N THR A 169 1.57 -13.38 -4.93
CA THR A 169 2.18 -12.05 -4.96
C THR A 169 3.68 -12.19 -4.74
N LYS A 170 4.47 -11.33 -5.39
CA LYS A 170 5.87 -11.19 -4.97
C LYS A 170 5.86 -10.75 -3.50
N LYS A 171 6.75 -11.27 -2.66
CA LYS A 171 7.09 -10.53 -1.43
C LYS A 171 7.46 -9.14 -1.93
N ALA A 172 6.77 -8.12 -1.43
CA ALA A 172 7.07 -6.77 -1.80
C ALA A 172 8.59 -6.56 -1.65
N PRO A 173 9.27 -5.93 -2.64
CA PRO A 173 10.63 -5.47 -2.40
C PRO A 173 10.57 -4.70 -1.10
N LEU A 174 11.46 -5.01 -0.16
CA LEU A 174 11.43 -4.45 1.18
C LEU A 174 11.17 -2.94 1.11
N LEU A 175 9.93 -2.49 1.39
CA LEU A 175 9.69 -1.16 1.95
C LEU A 175 10.70 -1.07 3.09
N ARG A 176 11.69 -0.21 2.88
CA ARG A 176 13.04 -0.20 3.46
C ARG A 176 12.97 -0.33 4.98
N SER A 177 12.85 -1.56 5.44
CA SER A 177 12.58 -1.86 6.83
C SER A 177 13.70 -2.76 7.25
N VAL A 178 14.71 -2.11 7.79
CA VAL A 178 15.78 -2.78 8.50
C VAL A 178 15.13 -3.57 9.62
N ASN A 179 15.48 -4.84 9.74
CA ASN A 179 15.06 -5.67 10.87
C ASN A 179 15.95 -5.28 12.07
N LEU A 180 15.62 -4.14 12.68
CA LEU A 180 16.25 -3.67 13.91
C LEU A 180 15.67 -4.48 15.07
N ASN A 181 16.55 -4.99 15.93
CA ASN A 181 16.12 -5.66 17.15
C ASN A 181 15.68 -4.58 18.17
N THR A 182 14.73 -4.89 19.05
CA THR A 182 14.19 -3.94 20.05
C THR A 182 15.23 -3.34 21.00
N HIS A 183 16.38 -3.99 21.14
CA HIS A 183 17.55 -3.59 21.93
C HIS A 183 18.67 -2.96 21.10
N THR A 184 18.51 -2.80 19.78
CA THR A 184 19.53 -2.16 18.94
C THR A 184 19.90 -0.79 19.52
N LYS A 185 21.19 -0.54 19.63
CA LYS A 185 21.77 0.74 20.04
C LYS A 185 22.67 1.25 18.92
N TRP A 186 22.95 2.54 18.95
CA TRP A 186 23.86 3.19 18.03
C TRP A 186 25.02 3.76 18.82
N ILE A 187 26.21 3.62 18.25
CA ILE A 187 27.42 4.22 18.82
C ILE A 187 27.21 5.73 18.81
N GLN A 188 27.33 6.36 19.98
CA GLN A 188 27.15 7.81 20.16
C GLN A 188 28.36 8.62 19.68
N ASN A 189 28.84 8.31 18.48
CA ASN A 189 29.96 8.96 17.81
C ASN A 189 29.60 9.13 16.32
N GLY A 190 28.80 10.15 16.03
CA GLY A 190 28.37 10.47 14.67
C GLY A 190 29.54 10.86 13.79
N VAL A 191 29.58 10.29 12.59
CA VAL A 191 30.54 10.63 11.54
C VAL A 191 29.83 11.48 10.50
N THR A 192 30.40 12.64 10.17
CA THR A 192 29.86 13.46 9.08
C THR A 192 30.14 12.79 7.75
N VAL A 193 29.09 12.42 7.02
CA VAL A 193 29.17 11.72 5.73
C VAL A 193 28.84 12.60 4.53
N ALA A 194 28.18 13.75 4.76
CA ALA A 194 27.93 14.76 3.75
C ALA A 194 27.86 16.16 4.38
N GLY A 195 28.30 17.18 3.66
CA GLY A 195 28.34 18.57 4.16
C GLY A 195 29.40 18.79 5.26
N GLY A 196 29.10 19.67 6.22
CA GLY A 196 29.98 19.97 7.36
C GLY A 196 31.18 20.86 7.05
N ASN A 197 31.30 21.38 5.82
CA ASN A 197 32.38 22.27 5.37
C ASN A 197 31.97 23.75 5.38
N GLY A 198 31.14 24.15 6.35
CA GLY A 198 30.57 25.48 6.46
C GLY A 198 29.38 25.75 5.54
N GLU A 199 28.78 26.92 5.73
CA GLU A 199 27.65 27.41 4.92
C GLU A 199 28.13 27.81 3.51
N GLY A 200 27.37 27.41 2.48
CA GLY A 200 27.66 27.78 1.11
C GLY A 200 27.10 26.80 0.08
N ASN A 201 27.43 27.06 -1.19
CA ASN A 201 26.95 26.31 -2.36
C ASN A 201 28.03 25.45 -3.02
N GLY A 202 29.22 25.31 -2.40
CA GLY A 202 30.26 24.39 -2.86
C GLY A 202 29.75 22.95 -2.95
N ILE A 203 30.35 22.13 -3.79
CA ILE A 203 29.90 20.74 -3.99
C ILE A 203 30.25 19.82 -2.81
N ASN A 204 31.12 20.28 -1.91
CA ASN A 204 31.42 19.68 -0.61
C ASN A 204 30.63 20.34 0.54
N GLN A 205 29.74 21.28 0.24
CA GLN A 205 28.91 22.01 1.20
C GLN A 205 27.44 21.69 0.97
N ILE A 206 26.65 21.78 2.03
CA ILE A 206 25.19 21.64 2.02
C ILE A 206 24.66 22.73 2.94
N TYR A 207 23.56 23.39 2.61
CA TYR A 207 23.01 24.48 3.39
C TYR A 207 21.55 24.21 3.79
N TYR A 208 21.36 24.01 5.10
CA TYR A 208 20.10 23.57 5.73
C TYR A 208 19.50 22.32 5.07
N PRO A 209 20.16 21.14 5.17
CA PRO A 209 19.59 19.91 4.61
C PRO A 209 18.27 19.57 5.30
N ASN A 210 17.20 19.44 4.52
CA ASN A 210 15.87 19.10 5.06
C ASN A 210 15.62 17.60 4.94
N GLY A 211 15.17 17.15 3.77
CA GLY A 211 14.93 15.75 3.46
C GLY A 211 16.19 14.98 3.08
N LEU A 212 16.18 13.70 3.41
CA LEU A 212 17.24 12.74 3.13
C LEU A 212 16.61 11.44 2.66
N TYR A 213 17.05 10.97 1.51
CA TYR A 213 16.81 9.60 1.05
C TYR A 213 18.15 8.87 0.94
N VAL A 214 18.17 7.60 1.29
CA VAL A 214 19.34 6.74 1.11
C VAL A 214 18.89 5.58 0.23
N ASP A 215 19.70 5.17 -0.75
CA ASP A 215 19.38 4.01 -1.61
C ASP A 215 20.07 2.73 -1.12
N ASP A 216 19.90 1.64 -1.86
CA ASP A 216 20.40 0.31 -1.46
C ASP A 216 21.95 0.25 -1.52
N ASP A 217 22.58 1.14 -2.28
CA ASP A 217 24.03 1.27 -2.43
C ASP A 217 24.65 2.25 -1.40
N GLN A 218 23.88 2.61 -0.36
CA GLN A 218 24.25 3.62 0.65
C GLN A 218 24.53 5.02 0.05
N THR A 219 23.98 5.33 -1.14
CA THR A 219 24.07 6.67 -1.72
C THR A 219 22.99 7.56 -1.11
N LEU A 220 23.40 8.73 -0.66
CA LEU A 220 22.53 9.75 -0.07
C LEU A 220 22.00 10.69 -1.16
N TYR A 221 20.73 11.03 -1.09
CA TYR A 221 20.10 12.10 -1.87
C TYR A 221 19.57 13.12 -0.87
N ILE A 222 20.11 14.33 -0.94
CA ILE A 222 19.92 15.34 0.09
C ILE A 222 19.23 16.54 -0.52
N ALA A 223 18.11 16.95 0.09
CA ALA A 223 17.45 18.20 -0.22
C ALA A 223 18.22 19.37 0.40
N ASP A 224 19.12 19.96 -0.38
CA ASP A 224 19.94 21.11 -0.01
C ASP A 224 19.09 22.39 -0.16
N ASN A 225 18.28 22.66 0.85
CA ASN A 225 17.15 23.59 0.81
C ASN A 225 17.53 24.99 0.32
N SER A 226 18.54 25.59 0.94
CA SER A 226 18.93 26.99 0.68
C SER A 226 19.78 27.14 -0.58
N ASN A 227 20.26 26.04 -1.16
CA ASN A 227 20.92 26.03 -2.46
C ASN A 227 20.01 25.54 -3.60
N TYR A 228 18.74 25.23 -3.31
CA TYR A 228 17.71 24.89 -4.30
C TYR A 228 18.10 23.73 -5.21
N ARG A 229 18.70 22.69 -4.63
CA ARG A 229 19.23 21.54 -5.37
C ARG A 229 19.08 20.24 -4.61
N ILE A 230 19.07 19.13 -5.34
CA ILE A 230 19.28 17.79 -4.78
C ILE A 230 20.73 17.38 -5.05
N VAL A 231 21.42 16.98 -3.99
CA VAL A 231 22.81 16.52 -4.06
C VAL A 231 22.84 15.02 -3.79
N GLU A 232 23.39 14.27 -4.73
CA GLU A 232 23.76 12.87 -4.58
C GLU A 232 25.13 12.77 -3.91
N TRP A 233 25.26 11.93 -2.89
CA TRP A 233 26.50 11.69 -2.17
C TRP A 233 26.72 10.19 -2.04
N LYS A 234 27.68 9.65 -2.78
CA LYS A 234 28.00 8.23 -2.72
C LYS A 234 28.65 7.86 -1.38
N CYS A 235 28.53 6.60 -0.99
CA CYS A 235 29.23 6.08 0.18
C CYS A 235 30.72 6.44 0.12
N ASP A 236 31.26 6.92 1.24
CA ASP A 236 32.64 7.38 1.43
C ASP A 236 33.11 8.55 0.52
N ALA A 237 32.23 9.14 -0.28
CA ALA A 237 32.57 10.29 -1.10
C ALA A 237 32.82 11.54 -0.22
N ARG A 238 33.78 12.37 -0.63
CA ARG A 238 34.08 13.65 0.04
C ARG A 238 33.33 14.84 -0.56
N ILE A 239 32.75 14.66 -1.74
CA ILE A 239 32.02 15.67 -2.50
C ILE A 239 30.76 15.05 -3.08
N GLY A 240 29.72 15.85 -3.20
CA GLY A 240 28.48 15.44 -3.84
C GLY A 240 28.48 15.61 -5.36
N ARG A 241 27.34 15.31 -5.96
CA ARG A 241 27.01 15.58 -7.36
C ARG A 241 25.60 16.15 -7.41
N ILE A 242 25.41 17.28 -8.10
CA ILE A 242 24.06 17.84 -8.27
C ILE A 242 23.30 16.95 -9.25
N VAL A 243 22.15 16.44 -8.83
CA VAL A 243 21.29 15.56 -9.64
C VAL A 243 19.94 16.20 -10.00
N ALA A 244 19.55 17.27 -9.29
CA ALA A 244 18.38 18.08 -9.66
C ALA A 244 18.55 19.53 -9.17
N GLY A 245 17.97 20.49 -9.90
CA GLY A 245 18.04 21.91 -9.58
C GLY A 245 19.45 22.51 -9.68
N GLY A 246 19.77 23.46 -8.80
CA GLY A 246 21.06 24.17 -8.79
C GLY A 246 21.18 25.34 -9.78
N ASN A 247 20.12 25.64 -10.54
CA ASN A 247 20.07 26.74 -11.52
C ASN A 247 19.44 28.02 -10.92
N GLY A 248 19.70 28.25 -9.63
CA GLY A 248 19.11 29.32 -8.84
C GLY A 248 17.66 29.07 -8.43
N GLU A 249 17.17 29.92 -7.53
CA GLU A 249 15.78 29.90 -7.08
C GLU A 249 14.83 30.27 -8.22
N GLY A 250 13.73 29.52 -8.36
CA GLY A 250 12.65 29.87 -9.26
C GLY A 250 11.69 28.71 -9.51
N ASN A 251 10.81 28.87 -10.49
CA ASN A 251 9.71 27.94 -10.78
C ASN A 251 9.78 27.31 -12.18
N ARG A 252 10.86 27.56 -12.93
CA ARG A 252 11.10 26.88 -14.22
C ARG A 252 11.27 25.37 -14.01
N SER A 253 11.24 24.62 -15.11
CA SER A 253 11.43 23.17 -15.09
C SER A 253 12.82 22.74 -14.62
N ASP A 254 13.82 23.61 -14.73
CA ASP A 254 15.20 23.41 -14.29
C ASP A 254 15.50 24.01 -12.90
N GLN A 255 14.50 24.58 -12.22
CA GLN A 255 14.64 25.31 -10.96
C GLN A 255 13.75 24.74 -9.85
N LEU A 256 14.20 24.92 -8.62
CA LEU A 256 13.52 24.48 -7.40
C LEU A 256 13.48 25.64 -6.40
N LYS A 257 12.63 25.55 -5.37
CA LYS A 257 12.50 26.57 -4.33
C LYS A 257 12.09 25.97 -2.99
N ALA A 258 12.88 26.26 -1.96
CA ALA A 258 12.63 25.84 -0.57
C ALA A 258 12.31 24.35 -0.43
N LEU A 259 13.23 23.49 -0.85
CA LEU A 259 13.04 22.04 -0.88
C LEU A 259 12.75 21.46 0.51
N ALA A 260 11.73 20.63 0.61
CA ALA A 260 11.34 20.01 1.89
C ALA A 260 11.79 18.54 1.97
N ASP A 261 11.67 17.79 0.88
CA ASP A 261 11.87 16.34 0.90
C ASP A 261 12.22 15.76 -0.48
N VAL A 262 12.79 14.56 -0.50
CA VAL A 262 13.11 13.80 -1.71
C VAL A 262 12.99 12.30 -1.45
N ILE A 263 12.40 11.57 -2.41
CA ILE A 263 12.36 10.11 -2.43
C ILE A 263 12.70 9.59 -3.83
N SER A 264 13.04 8.32 -3.97
CA SER A 264 13.28 7.67 -5.27
C SER A 264 12.04 6.90 -5.74
N ASP A 265 11.68 7.08 -7.01
CA ASP A 265 10.80 6.17 -7.76
C ASP A 265 11.67 5.24 -8.60
N LYS A 266 11.93 4.05 -8.05
CA LYS A 266 12.74 3.00 -8.66
C LYS A 266 12.11 2.43 -9.94
N GLU A 267 10.78 2.44 -10.06
CA GLU A 267 10.12 1.90 -11.26
C GLU A 267 10.35 2.78 -12.49
N ARG A 268 10.40 4.09 -12.30
CA ARG A 268 10.59 5.08 -13.37
C ARG A 268 12.00 5.65 -13.46
N ASP A 269 12.92 5.16 -12.63
CA ASP A 269 14.30 5.67 -12.52
C ASP A 269 14.35 7.20 -12.36
N SER A 270 13.62 7.69 -11.35
CA SER A 270 13.44 9.13 -11.13
C SER A 270 13.42 9.49 -9.65
N LEU A 271 13.70 10.75 -9.34
CA LEU A 271 13.53 11.35 -8.02
C LEU A 271 12.18 12.04 -7.95
N ILE A 272 11.44 11.84 -6.87
CA ILE A 272 10.25 12.61 -6.53
C ILE A 272 10.66 13.64 -5.48
N ILE A 273 10.50 14.91 -5.83
CA ILE A 273 11.04 16.04 -5.09
C ILE A 273 9.90 16.92 -4.60
N SER A 274 9.95 17.27 -3.32
CA SER A 274 9.03 18.23 -2.73
C SER A 274 9.55 19.65 -2.94
N ASP A 275 8.95 20.35 -3.91
CA ASP A 275 9.25 21.74 -4.26
C ASP A 275 8.27 22.68 -3.55
N TYR A 276 8.34 22.67 -2.21
CA TYR A 276 7.39 23.34 -1.31
C TYR A 276 7.19 24.82 -1.64
N GLY A 277 8.29 25.54 -1.93
CA GLY A 277 8.22 26.97 -2.22
C GLY A 277 7.47 27.30 -3.50
N ASN A 278 7.40 26.36 -4.45
CA ASN A 278 6.61 26.47 -5.67
C ASN A 278 5.24 25.76 -5.58
N LYS A 279 4.89 25.22 -4.41
CA LYS A 279 3.63 24.51 -4.14
C LYS A 279 3.36 23.36 -5.10
N ARG A 280 4.40 22.59 -5.42
CA ARG A 280 4.33 21.45 -6.35
C ARG A 280 5.19 20.27 -5.90
N VAL A 281 4.89 19.10 -6.45
CA VAL A 281 5.76 17.93 -6.41
C VAL A 281 6.30 17.69 -7.81
N VAL A 282 7.61 17.48 -7.90
CA VAL A 282 8.34 17.36 -9.16
C VAL A 282 8.88 15.95 -9.31
N GLN A 283 8.68 15.33 -10.47
CA GLN A 283 9.41 14.13 -10.88
C GLN A 283 10.61 14.55 -11.72
N TRP A 284 11.80 14.11 -11.32
CA TRP A 284 13.06 14.46 -11.96
C TRP A 284 13.79 13.20 -12.44
N PRO A 285 14.13 13.06 -13.73
CA PRO A 285 14.82 11.87 -14.22
C PRO A 285 16.19 11.69 -13.55
N HIS A 286 16.53 10.48 -13.10
CA HIS A 286 17.78 10.22 -12.38
C HIS A 286 19.02 10.40 -13.29
N GLN A 287 18.92 9.98 -14.56
CA GLN A 287 19.99 10.10 -15.55
C GLN A 287 19.65 11.09 -16.68
N ASN A 288 20.62 11.95 -17.03
CA ASN A 288 20.56 12.91 -18.15
C ASN A 288 19.36 13.88 -18.13
N GLY A 289 18.62 13.96 -17.03
CA GLY A 289 17.51 14.89 -16.83
C GLY A 289 18.02 16.27 -16.40
N THR A 290 17.86 17.27 -17.27
CA THR A 290 18.14 18.69 -16.93
C THR A 290 16.92 19.42 -16.40
N ASN A 291 15.75 18.80 -16.47
CA ASN A 291 14.46 19.39 -16.15
C ASN A 291 13.59 18.38 -15.39
N GLY A 292 12.83 18.87 -14.42
CA GLY A 292 11.78 18.12 -13.75
C GLY A 292 10.39 18.46 -14.29
N GLU A 293 9.48 17.50 -14.17
CA GLU A 293 8.07 17.62 -14.52
C GLU A 293 7.22 17.78 -13.25
N ALA A 294 6.33 18.76 -13.22
CA ALA A 294 5.41 18.94 -12.11
C ALA A 294 4.27 17.90 -12.19
N ILE A 295 4.31 16.90 -11.31
CA ILE A 295 3.31 15.81 -11.28
C ILE A 295 2.13 16.11 -10.36
N ILE A 296 2.30 17.00 -9.37
CA ILE A 296 1.24 17.49 -8.49
C ILE A 296 1.44 19.00 -8.30
N SER A 297 0.36 19.77 -8.37
CA SER A 297 0.38 21.24 -8.20
C SER A 297 -0.60 21.70 -7.11
N ASN A 298 -0.43 22.94 -6.62
CA ASN A 298 -1.25 23.56 -5.58
C ASN A 298 -1.27 22.77 -4.26
N VAL A 299 -0.09 22.30 -3.86
CA VAL A 299 0.12 21.49 -2.66
C VAL A 299 1.29 22.05 -1.85
N GLY A 300 1.08 22.32 -0.56
CA GLY A 300 2.13 22.71 0.38
C GLY A 300 2.93 21.50 0.84
N CYS A 301 3.53 20.77 -0.09
CA CYS A 301 4.18 19.49 0.19
C CYS A 301 5.38 19.68 1.14
N CYS A 302 5.32 19.16 2.37
CA CYS A 302 6.45 19.15 3.30
C CYS A 302 7.10 17.78 3.48
N GLY A 303 6.36 16.71 3.19
CA GLY A 303 6.84 15.33 3.30
C GLY A 303 6.26 14.45 2.22
N LEU A 304 7.08 13.52 1.73
CA LEU A 304 6.77 12.58 0.68
C LEU A 304 6.94 11.16 1.18
N SER A 305 6.06 10.26 0.72
CA SER A 305 6.24 8.83 0.89
C SER A 305 5.55 8.09 -0.25
N MET A 306 6.11 6.98 -0.69
CA MET A 306 5.53 6.17 -1.76
C MET A 306 5.48 4.71 -1.31
N ASN A 307 4.34 4.06 -1.56
CA ASN A 307 4.18 2.64 -1.26
C ASN A 307 4.60 1.78 -2.46
N ASP A 308 4.65 0.46 -2.25
CA ASP A 308 5.07 -0.53 -3.27
C ASP A 308 4.10 -0.65 -4.46
N GLU A 309 2.92 -0.03 -4.37
CA GLU A 309 1.92 0.01 -5.44
C GLU A 309 2.04 1.29 -6.30
N GLY A 310 2.99 2.17 -5.98
CA GLY A 310 3.21 3.44 -6.68
C GLY A 310 2.22 4.55 -6.29
N PHE A 311 1.52 4.42 -5.15
CA PHE A 311 0.75 5.53 -4.60
C PHE A 311 1.66 6.49 -3.85
N LEU A 312 1.57 7.77 -4.22
CA LEU A 312 2.32 8.86 -3.63
C LEU A 312 1.50 9.54 -2.53
N TYR A 313 2.07 9.65 -1.35
CA TYR A 313 1.48 10.31 -0.18
C TYR A 313 2.20 11.62 0.07
N VAL A 314 1.41 12.68 0.26
CA VAL A 314 1.90 14.05 0.39
C VAL A 314 1.33 14.67 1.67
N ALA A 315 2.20 15.20 2.52
CA ALA A 315 1.82 16.03 3.65
C ALA A 315 1.61 17.46 3.15
N ASP A 316 0.36 17.90 3.06
CA ASP A 316 0.01 19.27 2.69
C ASP A 316 0.01 20.13 3.96
N TYR A 317 1.14 20.79 4.20
CA TYR A 317 1.38 21.63 5.36
C TYR A 317 0.37 22.77 5.47
N ASP A 318 0.01 23.36 4.33
CA ASP A 318 -0.87 24.53 4.27
C ASP A 318 -2.34 24.15 4.50
N LYS A 319 -2.73 22.93 4.13
CA LYS A 319 -4.09 22.41 4.29
C LYS A 319 -4.29 21.53 5.51
N HIS A 320 -3.23 21.28 6.28
CA HIS A 320 -3.28 20.50 7.52
C HIS A 320 -3.85 19.08 7.28
N GLU A 321 -3.42 18.44 6.20
CA GLU A 321 -3.93 17.13 5.76
C GLU A 321 -2.87 16.31 5.03
N VAL A 322 -3.12 15.01 4.92
CA VAL A 322 -2.33 14.10 4.08
C VAL A 322 -3.18 13.61 2.92
N ARG A 323 -2.63 13.70 1.71
CA ARG A 323 -3.29 13.25 0.48
C ARG A 323 -2.53 12.10 -0.16
N ARG A 324 -3.28 11.10 -0.63
CA ARG A 324 -2.79 10.01 -1.49
C ARG A 324 -3.14 10.31 -2.94
N TYR A 325 -2.17 10.15 -3.82
CA TYR A 325 -2.28 10.30 -5.26
C TYR A 325 -1.88 9.00 -5.93
N ARG A 326 -2.61 8.57 -6.95
CA ARG A 326 -2.05 7.68 -7.96
C ARG A 326 -1.25 8.54 -8.95
N ILE A 327 -0.06 8.10 -9.35
CA ILE A 327 0.74 8.83 -10.35
C ILE A 327 -0.11 9.06 -11.62
N GLY A 328 -0.24 10.32 -12.03
CA GLY A 328 -1.11 10.76 -13.14
C GLY A 328 -2.49 11.31 -12.72
N GLU A 329 -2.89 11.18 -11.45
CA GLU A 329 -4.11 11.82 -10.93
C GLU A 329 -3.86 13.30 -10.61
N SER A 330 -4.75 14.18 -11.07
CA SER A 330 -4.70 15.61 -10.77
C SER A 330 -5.29 15.98 -9.41
N LYS A 331 -6.03 15.08 -8.77
CA LYS A 331 -6.70 15.31 -7.48
C LYS A 331 -6.49 14.14 -6.53
N GLY A 332 -5.70 14.37 -5.48
CA GLY A 332 -5.45 13.37 -4.44
C GLY A 332 -6.64 13.19 -3.50
N THR A 333 -6.75 11.99 -2.94
CA THR A 333 -7.72 11.62 -1.91
C THR A 333 -7.16 11.96 -0.52
N VAL A 334 -7.92 12.64 0.32
CA VAL A 334 -7.51 12.89 1.72
C VAL A 334 -7.58 11.57 2.49
N VAL A 335 -6.47 11.21 3.15
CA VAL A 335 -6.33 9.95 3.91
C VAL A 335 -6.06 10.17 5.39
N ALA A 336 -5.67 11.38 5.81
CA ALA A 336 -5.64 11.82 7.21
C ALA A 336 -5.80 13.34 7.31
N GLY A 337 -6.37 13.80 8.41
CA GLY A 337 -6.72 15.21 8.60
C GLY A 337 -7.91 15.65 7.71
N GLY A 338 -7.88 16.88 7.21
CA GLY A 338 -8.93 17.44 6.35
C GLY A 338 -10.19 17.92 7.09
N ASN A 339 -10.16 17.96 8.42
CA ASN A 339 -11.27 18.40 9.28
C ASN A 339 -10.95 19.70 10.03
N GLU A 340 -10.43 20.69 9.29
CA GLU A 340 -9.84 21.94 9.82
C GLU A 340 -8.57 21.72 10.66
N PRO A 341 -7.70 22.73 10.78
CA PRO A 341 -6.55 22.68 11.68
C PRO A 341 -6.99 22.47 13.13
N GLY A 342 -6.31 21.58 13.85
CA GLY A 342 -6.58 21.37 15.27
C GLY A 342 -5.87 20.15 15.85
N ASN A 343 -6.22 19.78 17.09
CA ASN A 343 -5.52 18.76 17.88
C ASN A 343 -6.38 17.53 18.22
N ARG A 344 -7.61 17.44 17.69
CA ARG A 344 -8.42 16.22 17.83
C ARG A 344 -7.77 15.05 17.08
N LEU A 345 -8.27 13.84 17.32
CA LEU A 345 -7.73 12.63 16.68
C LEU A 345 -8.09 12.52 15.19
N ASP A 346 -9.01 13.34 14.69
CA ASP A 346 -9.41 13.47 13.28
C ASP A 346 -8.79 14.70 12.59
N GLN A 347 -7.93 15.44 13.29
CA GLN A 347 -7.31 16.69 12.85
C GLN A 347 -5.79 16.62 12.89
N LEU A 348 -5.15 17.45 12.07
CA LEU A 348 -3.71 17.67 12.06
C LEU A 348 -3.41 19.17 12.17
N SER A 349 -2.18 19.49 12.54
CA SER A 349 -1.64 20.84 12.58
C SER A 349 -0.27 20.86 11.90
N ASN A 350 -0.23 21.39 10.68
CA ASN A 350 0.98 21.61 9.90
C ASN A 350 1.85 20.34 9.71
N PRO A 351 1.30 19.24 9.14
CA PRO A 351 2.03 17.99 9.03
C PRO A 351 3.30 18.15 8.19
N THR A 352 4.43 17.64 8.67
CA THR A 352 5.75 17.86 8.04
C THR A 352 6.35 16.63 7.38
N TYR A 353 6.03 15.42 7.83
CA TYR A 353 6.63 14.19 7.32
C TYR A 353 5.64 13.02 7.38
N ILE A 354 5.81 12.07 6.46
CA ILE A 354 4.98 10.86 6.38
C ILE A 354 5.87 9.63 6.24
N PHE A 355 5.48 8.56 6.92
CA PHE A 355 5.95 7.22 6.64
C PHE A 355 4.74 6.31 6.39
N VAL A 356 4.76 5.51 5.32
CA VAL A 356 3.70 4.53 5.02
C VAL A 356 4.24 3.13 5.27
N ASP A 357 3.55 2.37 6.12
CA ASP A 357 3.90 0.96 6.39
C ASP A 357 3.29 0.00 5.36
N ARG A 358 3.60 -1.29 5.51
CA ARG A 358 3.13 -2.35 4.61
C ARG A 358 1.63 -2.62 4.68
N ASP A 359 0.99 -2.26 5.79
CA ASP A 359 -0.45 -2.40 5.99
C ASP A 359 -1.19 -1.12 5.55
N HIS A 360 -0.53 -0.30 4.73
CA HIS A 360 -1.00 0.99 4.24
C HIS A 360 -1.36 1.99 5.35
N SER A 361 -0.87 1.76 6.57
CA SER A 361 -1.03 2.72 7.65
C SER A 361 -0.02 3.85 7.47
N ILE A 362 -0.48 5.06 7.74
CA ILE A 362 0.30 6.29 7.58
C ILE A 362 0.67 6.85 8.94
N TYR A 363 1.96 7.08 9.13
CA TYR A 363 2.54 7.72 10.29
C TYR A 363 2.89 9.15 9.92
N ILE A 364 2.45 10.11 10.72
CA ILE A 364 2.46 11.53 10.37
C ILE A 364 3.07 12.32 11.51
N SER A 365 4.05 13.15 11.19
CA SER A 365 4.56 14.15 12.13
C SER A 365 3.59 15.31 12.17
N ASP A 366 2.80 15.34 13.22
CA ASP A 366 1.83 16.38 13.50
C ASP A 366 2.54 17.54 14.22
N TYR A 367 3.40 18.22 13.46
CA TYR A 367 4.41 19.18 13.91
C TYR A 367 3.85 20.22 14.89
N GLY A 368 2.71 20.83 14.54
CA GLY A 368 2.09 21.88 15.35
C GLY A 368 1.45 21.37 16.65
N ASN A 369 1.17 20.06 16.73
CA ASN A 369 0.62 19.42 17.92
C ASN A 369 1.65 18.63 18.74
N HIS A 370 2.93 18.67 18.36
CA HIS A 370 4.02 18.04 19.10
C HIS A 370 3.81 16.53 19.34
N ARG A 371 3.32 15.82 18.31
CA ARG A 371 3.00 14.39 18.37
C ARG A 371 3.24 13.70 17.04
N VAL A 372 3.33 12.38 17.09
CA VAL A 372 3.25 11.51 15.90
C VAL A 372 1.97 10.72 15.96
N MET A 373 1.25 10.73 14.85
CA MET A 373 -0.02 10.04 14.71
C MET A 373 0.08 8.89 13.71
N LYS A 374 -0.58 7.77 14.00
CA LYS A 374 -0.80 6.66 13.05
C LYS A 374 -2.27 6.64 12.61
N TRP A 375 -2.51 6.59 11.31
CA TRP A 375 -3.82 6.32 10.72
C TRP A 375 -3.77 4.98 10.00
N MET A 376 -4.73 4.10 10.30
CA MET A 376 -4.93 2.87 9.53
C MET A 376 -5.71 3.18 8.26
N GLU A 377 -5.56 2.34 7.22
CA GLU A 377 -6.30 2.53 5.98
C GLU A 377 -7.82 2.59 6.22
N GLY A 378 -8.47 3.62 5.68
CA GLY A 378 -9.92 3.87 5.84
C GLY A 378 -10.35 4.38 7.22
N ALA A 379 -9.43 4.58 8.17
CA ALA A 379 -9.77 5.10 9.49
C ALA A 379 -10.20 6.57 9.43
N LYS A 380 -11.23 6.92 10.21
CA LYS A 380 -11.72 8.32 10.32
C LYS A 380 -10.87 9.19 11.26
N GLN A 381 -10.12 8.56 12.15
CA GLN A 381 -9.28 9.21 13.15
C GLN A 381 -8.02 8.37 13.37
N GLY A 382 -6.96 9.01 13.83
CA GLY A 382 -5.68 8.38 14.12
C GLY A 382 -5.54 8.03 15.59
N ILE A 383 -4.41 7.40 15.89
CA ILE A 383 -3.95 7.13 17.25
C ILE A 383 -2.59 7.80 17.47
N ILE A 384 -2.35 8.30 18.68
CA ILE A 384 -1.05 8.87 19.05
C ILE A 384 -0.08 7.71 19.29
N VAL A 385 1.05 7.71 18.60
CA VAL A 385 2.09 6.67 18.72
C VAL A 385 3.42 7.18 19.28
N ALA A 386 3.62 8.50 19.29
CA ALA A 386 4.72 9.14 20.01
C ALA A 386 4.35 10.57 20.44
N GLY A 387 4.88 11.02 21.58
CA GLY A 387 4.57 12.32 22.15
C GLY A 387 3.11 12.44 22.62
N GLY A 388 2.48 13.60 22.37
CA GLY A 388 1.07 13.85 22.69
C GLY A 388 0.78 14.33 24.12
N GLN A 389 1.81 14.51 24.95
CA GLN A 389 1.69 15.12 26.29
C GLN A 389 2.04 16.62 26.27
N GLY A 390 1.75 17.30 25.16
CA GLY A 390 2.12 18.69 24.91
C GLY A 390 3.59 18.89 24.52
N GLN A 391 3.95 20.14 24.24
CA GLN A 391 5.32 20.53 23.93
C GLN A 391 6.22 20.39 25.17
N GLY A 392 7.37 19.76 25.00
CA GLY A 392 8.37 19.66 26.07
C GLY A 392 9.51 18.70 25.71
N ASN A 393 10.42 18.48 26.65
CA ASN A 393 11.63 17.67 26.46
C ASN A 393 11.67 16.39 27.33
N SER A 394 10.61 16.09 28.08
CA SER A 394 10.50 14.83 28.80
C SER A 394 10.41 13.63 27.85
N LEU A 395 10.52 12.41 28.37
CA LEU A 395 10.46 11.19 27.54
C LEU A 395 9.06 10.86 27.02
N THR A 396 8.03 11.60 27.43
CA THR A 396 6.64 11.46 26.92
C THR A 396 6.25 12.63 26.01
N GLN A 397 7.15 13.59 25.80
CA GLN A 397 6.91 14.82 25.06
C GLN A 397 7.84 14.93 23.86
N LEU A 398 7.38 15.68 22.86
CA LEU A 398 8.15 16.09 21.69
C LEU A 398 8.08 17.61 21.59
N SER A 399 8.95 18.19 20.77
CA SER A 399 8.92 19.59 20.40
C SER A 399 9.06 19.69 18.88
N ASN A 400 7.93 19.89 18.19
CA ASN A 400 7.86 20.15 16.75
C ASN A 400 8.48 19.02 15.91
N PRO A 401 8.03 17.75 16.08
CA PRO A 401 8.63 16.60 15.41
C PRO A 401 8.60 16.76 13.88
N TRP A 402 9.65 16.26 13.22
CA TRP A 402 9.81 16.34 11.76
C TRP A 402 9.92 14.95 11.14
N GLY A 403 11.11 14.46 10.82
CA GLY A 403 11.30 13.15 10.19
C GLY A 403 10.78 12.00 11.05
N ILE A 404 10.19 10.99 10.39
CA ILE A 404 9.74 9.73 11.00
C ILE A 404 10.23 8.56 10.17
N ILE A 405 10.67 7.50 10.84
CA ILE A 405 10.77 6.15 10.26
C ILE A 405 10.11 5.17 11.23
N VAL A 406 9.51 4.11 10.68
CA VAL A 406 9.03 2.98 11.48
C VAL A 406 9.74 1.71 11.02
N ASP A 407 10.24 0.91 11.96
CA ASP A 407 10.85 -0.38 11.64
C ASP A 407 9.82 -1.51 11.52
N GLN A 408 10.28 -2.73 11.21
CA GLN A 408 9.41 -3.90 11.08
C GLN A 408 8.71 -4.31 12.38
N SER A 409 9.24 -3.91 13.55
CA SER A 409 8.65 -4.19 14.85
C SER A 409 7.55 -3.18 15.23
N GLY A 410 7.34 -2.16 14.40
CA GLY A 410 6.43 -1.05 14.71
C GLY A 410 7.03 -0.01 15.63
N THR A 411 8.36 -0.03 15.86
CA THR A 411 9.06 1.00 16.63
C THR A 411 9.15 2.27 15.80
N VAL A 412 8.69 3.38 16.36
CA VAL A 412 8.66 4.70 15.71
C VAL A 412 9.91 5.48 16.12
N TYR A 413 10.69 5.91 15.14
CA TYR A 413 11.86 6.77 15.30
C TYR A 413 11.51 8.17 14.82
N VAL A 414 11.80 9.18 15.63
CA VAL A 414 11.33 10.55 15.42
C VAL A 414 12.50 11.51 15.55
N ALA A 415 12.66 12.39 14.56
CA ALA A 415 13.46 13.59 14.72
C ALA A 415 12.67 14.60 15.58
N ASP A 416 13.05 14.68 16.86
CA ASP A 416 12.49 15.62 17.83
C ASP A 416 13.21 16.97 17.66
N TYR A 417 12.90 17.62 16.52
CA TYR A 417 13.58 18.78 15.95
C TYR A 417 13.88 19.88 16.97
N GLY A 418 12.86 20.32 17.70
CA GLY A 418 12.96 21.41 18.68
C GLY A 418 13.72 21.04 19.94
N ASN A 419 13.95 19.76 20.20
CA ASN A 419 14.74 19.25 21.33
C ASN A 419 16.13 18.72 20.91
N HIS A 420 16.51 18.87 19.62
CA HIS A 420 17.83 18.52 19.11
C HIS A 420 18.26 17.07 19.38
N ARG A 421 17.32 16.13 19.17
CA ARG A 421 17.54 14.71 19.44
C ARG A 421 16.75 13.82 18.48
N ILE A 422 17.22 12.59 18.34
CA ILE A 422 16.43 11.51 17.75
C ILE A 422 15.89 10.64 18.89
N MET A 423 14.58 10.40 18.88
CA MET A 423 13.89 9.58 19.86
C MET A 423 13.38 8.29 19.20
N ARG A 424 13.19 7.23 19.99
CA ARG A 424 12.40 6.06 19.59
C ARG A 424 11.28 5.76 20.58
N TRP A 425 10.18 5.22 20.06
CA TRP A 425 9.08 4.62 20.81
C TRP A 425 8.83 3.21 20.28
N SER A 426 9.03 2.21 21.13
CA SER A 426 8.60 0.85 20.81
C SER A 426 7.08 0.77 20.73
N LEU A 427 6.56 -0.26 20.05
CA LEU A 427 5.13 -0.52 20.00
C LEU A 427 4.53 -0.55 21.41
N GLU A 428 3.42 0.15 21.63
CA GLU A 428 2.71 0.28 22.92
C GLU A 428 3.50 0.95 24.07
N ALA A 429 4.68 1.51 23.80
CA ALA A 429 5.45 2.19 24.83
C ALA A 429 4.78 3.51 25.27
N SER A 430 4.61 3.70 26.59
CA SER A 430 4.07 4.94 27.16
C SER A 430 5.06 6.10 27.17
N LYS A 431 6.35 5.83 26.98
CA LYS A 431 7.45 6.82 26.90
C LYS A 431 8.51 6.36 25.90
N GLY A 432 9.21 7.32 25.33
CA GLY A 432 10.29 7.08 24.39
C GLY A 432 11.65 6.95 25.08
N SER A 433 12.67 6.78 24.26
CA SER A 433 14.08 6.80 24.67
C SER A 433 14.91 7.60 23.68
N VAL A 434 15.91 8.32 24.18
CA VAL A 434 16.85 9.08 23.34
C VAL A 434 17.80 8.10 22.67
N MET A 435 17.95 8.25 21.35
CA MET A 435 18.85 7.43 20.54
C MET A 435 20.21 8.10 20.38
N VAL A 436 20.19 9.30 19.80
CA VAL A 436 21.35 10.16 19.54
C VAL A 436 20.94 11.62 19.75
N GLY A 437 21.91 12.48 20.04
CA GLY A 437 21.64 13.86 20.45
C GLY A 437 21.06 13.96 21.86
N GLY A 438 20.36 15.06 22.16
CA GLY A 438 19.74 15.29 23.47
C GLY A 438 20.71 15.75 24.57
N ASN A 439 21.99 15.95 24.23
CA ASN A 439 23.04 16.42 25.14
C ASN A 439 23.34 17.92 24.94
N GLY A 440 22.28 18.70 24.68
CA GLY A 440 22.36 20.10 24.27
C GLY A 440 22.54 20.28 22.75
N GLN A 441 22.12 21.45 22.26
CA GLN A 441 22.36 21.88 20.90
C GLN A 441 23.87 22.06 20.67
N GLY A 442 24.40 21.56 19.55
CA GLY A 442 25.81 21.75 19.22
C GLY A 442 26.25 20.90 18.03
N SER A 443 27.56 20.91 17.75
CA SER A 443 28.16 20.29 16.55
C SER A 443 29.14 19.16 16.86
N GLN A 444 29.29 18.76 18.13
CA GLN A 444 30.07 17.58 18.51
C GLN A 444 29.43 16.28 17.96
N ALA A 445 30.15 15.16 18.04
CA ALA A 445 29.76 13.89 17.42
C ALA A 445 28.42 13.30 17.92
N ASN A 446 27.94 13.67 19.12
CA ASN A 446 26.61 13.30 19.63
C ASN A 446 25.81 14.54 20.06
N GLN A 447 26.07 15.67 19.42
CA GLN A 447 25.23 16.86 19.49
C GLN A 447 24.63 17.12 18.11
N LEU A 448 23.36 17.49 18.13
CA LEU A 448 22.59 17.83 16.94
C LEU A 448 22.13 19.27 17.07
N SER A 449 21.78 19.86 15.94
CA SER A 449 21.17 21.18 15.82
C SER A 449 19.99 21.04 14.87
N PHE A 450 18.79 21.08 15.43
CA PHE A 450 17.53 21.03 14.68
C PHE A 450 17.41 19.85 13.68
N PRO A 451 17.57 18.59 14.10
CA PRO A 451 17.52 17.47 13.15
C PRO A 451 16.15 17.39 12.45
N CYS A 452 16.14 17.33 11.11
CA CYS A 452 14.90 17.38 10.32
C CYS A 452 14.49 16.02 9.75
N SER A 453 15.44 15.20 9.30
CA SER A 453 15.16 13.92 8.65
C SER A 453 16.12 12.85 9.16
N LEU A 454 15.69 11.61 9.05
CA LEU A 454 16.48 10.43 9.38
C LEU A 454 16.22 9.33 8.35
N SER A 455 17.21 8.46 8.15
CA SER A 455 17.09 7.25 7.33
C SER A 455 17.94 6.12 7.91
N PHE A 456 17.61 4.86 7.62
CA PHE A 456 18.49 3.73 7.89
C PHE A 456 19.08 3.20 6.59
N ASP A 457 20.33 2.71 6.58
CA ASP A 457 20.83 1.87 5.49
C ASP A 457 20.46 0.39 5.69
N GLY A 458 20.79 -0.47 4.73
CA GLY A 458 20.50 -1.91 4.81
C GLY A 458 21.18 -2.64 5.97
N GLU A 459 22.23 -2.06 6.55
CA GLU A 459 22.93 -2.56 7.73
C GLU A 459 22.31 -2.07 9.05
N GLY A 460 21.42 -1.07 8.98
CA GLY A 460 20.76 -0.45 10.11
C GLY A 460 21.48 0.74 10.73
N ASN A 461 22.54 1.24 10.09
CA ASN A 461 23.17 2.48 10.51
C ASN A 461 22.19 3.65 10.31
N LEU A 462 22.18 4.58 11.26
CA LEU A 462 21.27 5.72 11.28
C LEU A 462 21.94 6.92 10.61
N TYR A 463 21.29 7.48 9.60
CA TYR A 463 21.66 8.74 8.98
C TYR A 463 20.71 9.81 9.47
N VAL A 464 21.25 10.96 9.88
CA VAL A 464 20.48 12.09 10.39
C VAL A 464 20.85 13.34 9.62
N SER A 465 19.85 14.01 9.08
CA SER A 465 19.99 15.37 8.57
C SER A 465 20.08 16.34 9.74
N ASP A 466 21.30 16.77 10.06
CA ASP A 466 21.65 17.67 11.16
C ASP A 466 21.58 19.12 10.65
N ASN A 467 20.35 19.55 10.37
CA ASN A 467 20.00 20.72 9.56
C ASN A 467 20.73 22.00 9.97
N GLY A 468 20.69 22.34 11.26
CA GLY A 468 21.30 23.54 11.81
C GLY A 468 22.83 23.50 11.89
N ASN A 469 23.43 22.33 11.64
CA ASN A 469 24.88 22.14 11.50
C ASN A 469 25.31 21.91 10.04
N HIS A 470 24.38 22.01 9.08
CA HIS A 470 24.69 21.99 7.65
C HIS A 470 25.40 20.69 7.19
N ARG A 471 24.98 19.57 7.78
CA ARG A 471 25.62 18.26 7.55
C ARG A 471 24.64 17.10 7.66
N VAL A 472 25.06 15.93 7.18
CA VAL A 472 24.44 14.64 7.46
C VAL A 472 25.40 13.81 8.32
N GLN A 473 24.91 13.28 9.43
CA GLN A 473 25.68 12.40 10.31
C GLN A 473 25.23 10.94 10.17
N LYS A 474 26.19 10.02 10.09
CA LYS A 474 25.99 8.57 10.18
C LYS A 474 26.37 8.09 11.58
N PHE A 475 25.50 7.33 12.21
CA PHE A 475 25.73 6.64 13.47
C PHE A 475 25.69 5.14 13.19
N ASN A 476 26.75 4.43 13.56
CA ASN A 476 26.83 2.99 13.34
C ASN A 476 26.06 2.23 14.42
N ILE A 477 25.50 1.07 14.06
CA ILE A 477 24.94 0.16 15.06
C ILE A 477 26.05 -0.29 16.02
N ASP A 478 25.70 -0.35 17.31
CA ASP A 478 26.51 -0.98 18.33
C ASP A 478 26.36 -2.50 18.20
N GLN A 479 27.44 -3.17 17.80
CA GLN A 479 27.51 -4.63 17.62
C GLN A 479 28.04 -5.36 18.86
N SER A 480 28.24 -4.64 19.98
CA SER A 480 28.82 -5.18 21.22
C SER A 480 27.89 -6.03 22.07
#